data_AF-A0A1S0TI70-F1
#
_entry.id   AF-A0A1S0TI70-F1
#
_cell.length_a   1.000
_cell.length_b   1.000
_cell.length_c   1.000
_cell.angle_alpha   90.00
_cell.angle_beta   90.00
_cell.angle_gamma   90.00
#
_symmetry.space_group_name_H-M   'P 1'
#
loop_
_entity.id
_entity.type
_entity.pdbx_description
1 polymer ?
#
loop_
_entity_poly.entity_id
_entity_poly.type
_entity_poly.pdbx_seq_one_letter_code
_entity_poly.pdbx_strand_id
1 'polypeptide(L)'
;MNSQSFIYYFYLAFENSICKDYITEKLWKHGYGHDIIPIVLKRSIVEPYVPPNSFIAIDDFTTIHDLANYLKYLMHNLLAYRKYFEWRRNYKVLYLDGNIHDQLERPWGFCQLCRLLWMNPRPKYMIENLTDFWNNSCESSGTLVNEILQEEKN
;
A
#
# COMPACT_ATOMS: atom_id res chain seq x y z
N MET A 1 -27.10 4.44 19.34
CA MET A 1 -25.86 4.09 18.61
C MET A 1 -26.02 4.66 17.21
N ASN A 2 -25.54 5.89 17.01
CA ASN A 2 -25.80 6.64 15.79
C ASN A 2 -24.90 6.16 14.65
N SER A 3 -25.50 6.01 13.47
CA SER A 3 -24.86 5.65 12.22
C SER A 3 -23.65 6.53 11.95
N GLN A 4 -22.45 5.96 12.07
CA GLN A 4 -21.27 6.60 11.53
C GLN A 4 -21.36 6.44 10.01
N SER A 5 -21.81 7.49 9.35
CA SER A 5 -21.76 7.61 7.89
C SER A 5 -20.29 7.61 7.50
N PHE A 6 -19.78 6.50 6.96
CA PHE A 6 -18.51 6.51 6.26
C PHE A 6 -18.72 7.32 4.98
N ILE A 7 -18.10 8.49 4.87
CA ILE A 7 -18.22 9.33 3.65
C ILE A 7 -17.74 8.52 2.43
N TYR A 8 -16.75 7.62 2.63
CA TYR A 8 -16.32 6.61 1.66
C TYR A 8 -15.85 5.34 2.40
N TYR A 9 -16.14 4.15 1.84
CA TYR A 9 -15.67 2.85 2.36
C TYR A 9 -14.27 2.48 1.83
N PHE A 10 -13.93 2.93 0.63
CA PHE A 10 -12.73 2.53 -0.08
C PHE A 10 -12.00 3.72 -0.71
N TYR A 11 -10.68 3.63 -0.79
CA TYR A 11 -9.82 4.59 -1.48
C TYR A 11 -8.98 3.87 -2.53
N LEU A 12 -9.01 4.32 -3.79
CA LEU A 12 -8.15 3.78 -4.84
C LEU A 12 -6.73 4.33 -4.68
N ALA A 13 -5.86 3.54 -4.04
CA ALA A 13 -4.45 3.84 -3.83
C ALA A 13 -3.60 3.31 -5.00
N PHE A 14 -3.98 3.66 -6.22
CA PHE A 14 -3.29 3.20 -7.43
C PHE A 14 -2.03 4.02 -7.69
N GLU A 15 -0.91 3.33 -7.82
CA GLU A 15 0.33 3.96 -8.24
C GLU A 15 0.36 4.18 -9.75
N ASN A 16 1.14 5.17 -10.17
CA ASN A 16 1.28 5.53 -11.59
C ASN A 16 1.98 4.43 -12.40
N SER A 17 2.68 3.51 -11.73
CA SER A 17 3.37 2.37 -12.31
C SER A 17 3.44 1.26 -11.28
N ILE A 18 3.44 0.01 -11.73
CA ILE A 18 3.56 -1.15 -10.84
C ILE A 18 5.01 -1.56 -10.82
N CYS A 19 5.71 -1.14 -9.77
CA CYS A 19 7.13 -1.41 -9.58
C CYS A 19 7.42 -1.90 -8.18
N LYS A 20 8.40 -2.80 -8.07
CA LYS A 20 8.96 -3.24 -6.80
C LYS A 20 9.40 -2.01 -5.99
N ASP A 21 9.10 -2.02 -4.69
CA ASP A 21 9.41 -0.94 -3.74
C ASP A 21 8.72 0.42 -4.01
N TYR A 22 7.93 0.58 -5.09
CA TYR A 22 7.26 1.85 -5.41
C TYR A 22 5.89 1.95 -4.72
N ILE A 23 5.89 2.34 -3.45
CA ILE A 23 4.68 2.55 -2.63
C ILE A 23 4.75 3.94 -2.01
N THR A 24 3.79 4.81 -2.33
CA THR A 24 3.86 6.26 -2.05
C THR A 24 2.82 6.72 -1.03
N GLU A 25 2.63 8.03 -0.92
CA GLU A 25 1.64 8.66 -0.04
C GLU A 25 0.21 8.17 -0.28
N LYS A 26 -0.10 7.63 -1.45
CA LYS A 26 -1.44 7.11 -1.76
C LYS A 26 -1.83 6.01 -0.78
N LEU A 27 -0.96 5.03 -0.57
CA LEU A 27 -1.22 3.98 0.42
C LEU A 27 -1.04 4.50 1.85
N TRP A 28 0.10 5.13 2.13
CA TRP A 28 0.49 5.46 3.52
C TRP A 28 -0.32 6.61 4.12
N LYS A 29 -0.45 7.72 3.38
CA LYS A 29 -1.10 8.95 3.84
C LYS A 29 -2.59 8.92 3.59
N HIS A 30 -3.02 8.55 2.39
CA HIS A 30 -4.43 8.62 2.00
C HIS A 30 -5.20 7.33 2.29
N GLY A 31 -4.56 6.16 2.18
CA GLY A 31 -5.13 4.89 2.64
C GLY A 31 -5.10 4.79 4.16
N TYR A 32 -3.93 4.46 4.72
CA TYR A 32 -3.84 4.13 6.14
C TYR A 32 -3.93 5.32 7.11
N GLY A 33 -3.71 6.55 6.62
CA GLY A 33 -3.92 7.76 7.41
C GLY A 33 -5.39 8.06 7.74
N HIS A 34 -6.33 7.34 7.13
CA HIS A 34 -7.77 7.48 7.34
C HIS A 34 -8.43 6.13 7.70
N ASP A 35 -9.65 6.17 8.21
CA ASP A 35 -10.46 4.97 8.51
C ASP A 35 -11.16 4.44 7.25
N ILE A 36 -10.37 4.14 6.22
CA ILE A 36 -10.80 3.68 4.90
C ILE A 36 -9.96 2.49 4.44
N ILE A 37 -10.52 1.57 3.65
CA ILE A 37 -9.77 0.44 3.11
C ILE A 37 -9.09 0.88 1.79
N PRO A 38 -7.76 0.86 1.69
CA PRO A 38 -7.07 1.11 0.44
C PRO A 38 -7.22 -0.07 -0.53
N ILE A 39 -7.46 0.24 -1.80
CA ILE A 39 -7.45 -0.69 -2.92
C ILE A 39 -6.22 -0.39 -3.78
N VAL A 40 -5.39 -1.39 -4.03
CA VAL A 40 -4.11 -1.27 -4.77
C VAL A 40 -4.14 -2.11 -6.05
N LEU A 41 -3.20 -1.85 -6.95
CA LEU A 41 -3.14 -2.57 -8.23
C LEU A 41 -2.60 -4.01 -8.10
N LYS A 42 -1.55 -4.23 -7.31
CA LYS A 42 -0.84 -5.52 -7.27
C LYS A 42 -0.45 -5.94 -5.86
N ARG A 43 -0.91 -7.11 -5.41
CA ARG A 43 -0.66 -7.62 -4.06
C ARG A 43 0.82 -7.77 -3.78
N SER A 44 1.56 -8.39 -4.71
CA SER A 44 2.98 -8.71 -4.54
C SER A 44 3.87 -7.47 -4.33
N ILE A 45 3.42 -6.30 -4.76
CA ILE A 45 4.13 -5.03 -4.55
C ILE A 45 3.94 -4.53 -3.12
N VAL A 46 2.76 -4.71 -2.54
CA VAL A 46 2.37 -4.05 -1.28
C VAL A 46 2.51 -4.96 -0.07
N GLU A 47 2.12 -6.22 -0.20
CA GLU A 47 2.05 -7.21 0.89
C GLU A 47 3.33 -7.34 1.73
N PRO A 48 4.56 -7.26 1.17
CA PRO A 48 5.78 -7.39 1.97
C PRO A 48 5.98 -6.27 3.01
N TYR A 49 5.32 -5.11 2.84
CA TYR A 49 5.59 -3.90 3.61
C TYR A 49 4.48 -3.54 4.60
N VAL A 50 3.36 -4.26 4.59
CA VAL A 50 2.16 -3.89 5.33
C VAL A 50 1.63 -5.06 6.16
N PRO A 51 0.87 -4.81 7.23
CA PRO A 51 0.21 -5.89 7.97
C PRO A 51 -0.71 -6.73 7.07
N PRO A 52 -0.87 -8.03 7.35
CA PRO A 52 -1.81 -8.85 6.61
C PRO A 52 -3.24 -8.30 6.78
N ASN A 53 -4.08 -8.50 5.75
CA ASN A 53 -5.48 -8.07 5.72
C ASN A 53 -5.69 -6.56 5.97
N SER A 54 -4.76 -5.69 5.58
CA SER A 54 -4.93 -4.22 5.70
C SER A 54 -5.41 -3.53 4.44
N PHE A 55 -5.42 -4.22 3.29
CA PHE A 55 -5.73 -3.65 1.98
C PHE A 55 -6.36 -4.70 1.05
N ILE A 56 -6.97 -4.22 -0.05
CA ILE A 56 -7.49 -5.06 -1.13
C ILE A 56 -6.60 -4.86 -2.36
N ALA A 57 -6.21 -5.94 -3.04
CA ALA A 57 -5.52 -5.85 -4.32
C ALA A 57 -6.46 -6.25 -5.45
N ILE A 58 -6.44 -5.54 -6.57
CA ILE A 58 -7.34 -5.88 -7.69
C ILE A 58 -6.95 -7.20 -8.38
N ASP A 59 -5.66 -7.55 -8.34
CA ASP A 59 -5.10 -8.79 -8.91
C ASP A 59 -5.41 -10.05 -8.07
N ASP A 60 -6.10 -9.90 -6.93
CA ASP A 60 -6.67 -11.01 -6.17
C ASP A 60 -7.95 -11.57 -6.81
N PHE A 61 -8.53 -10.84 -7.78
CA PHE A 61 -9.82 -11.16 -8.38
C PHE A 61 -9.64 -11.51 -9.85
N THR A 62 -10.34 -12.55 -10.31
CA THR A 62 -10.36 -12.95 -11.72
C THR A 62 -11.05 -11.90 -12.60
N THR A 63 -12.03 -11.17 -12.08
CA THR A 63 -12.74 -10.15 -12.84
C THR A 63 -12.95 -8.88 -12.01
N ILE A 64 -13.10 -7.74 -12.67
CA ILE A 64 -13.56 -6.49 -12.04
C ILE A 64 -14.96 -6.68 -11.47
N HIS A 65 -15.78 -7.53 -12.10
CA HIS A 65 -17.08 -7.89 -11.56
C HIS A 65 -16.98 -8.57 -10.18
N ASP A 66 -16.04 -9.49 -10.00
CA ASP A 66 -15.79 -10.17 -8.72
C ASP A 66 -15.30 -9.19 -7.65
N LEU A 67 -14.37 -8.29 -8.01
CA LEU A 67 -13.96 -7.19 -7.14
C LEU A 67 -15.17 -6.35 -6.73
N ALA A 68 -15.99 -5.92 -7.68
CA ALA A 68 -17.18 -5.10 -7.40
C ALA A 68 -18.18 -5.81 -6.48
N ASN A 69 -18.39 -7.12 -6.68
CA ASN A 69 -19.24 -7.94 -5.81
C ASN A 69 -18.65 -8.06 -4.40
N TYR A 70 -17.33 -8.22 -4.29
CA TYR A 70 -16.65 -8.26 -2.99
C TYR A 70 -16.74 -6.92 -2.24
N LEU A 71 -16.55 -5.79 -2.93
CA LEU A 71 -16.72 -4.46 -2.34
C LEU A 71 -18.16 -4.23 -1.86
N LYS A 72 -19.17 -4.65 -2.65
CA LYS A 72 -20.58 -4.62 -2.23
C LYS A 72 -20.81 -5.50 -1.00
N TYR A 73 -20.26 -6.70 -0.95
CA TYR A 73 -20.35 -7.58 0.22
C TYR A 73 -19.80 -6.88 1.47
N LEU A 74 -18.62 -6.25 1.39
CA LEU A 74 -18.04 -5.52 2.52
C LEU A 74 -18.91 -4.33 2.96
N MET A 75 -19.51 -3.58 2.02
CA MET A 75 -20.42 -2.47 2.35
C MET A 75 -21.66 -2.94 3.12
N HIS A 76 -22.16 -4.14 2.86
CA HIS A 76 -23.34 -4.71 3.55
C HIS A 76 -22.99 -5.55 4.78
N ASN A 77 -21.73 -5.96 4.93
CA ASN A 77 -21.25 -6.76 6.05
C ASN A 77 -20.23 -5.98 6.89
N LEU A 78 -20.74 -5.25 7.89
CA LEU A 78 -19.93 -4.43 8.78
C LEU A 78 -18.86 -5.23 9.55
N LEU A 79 -19.13 -6.50 9.88
CA LEU A 79 -18.15 -7.35 10.57
C LEU A 79 -16.98 -7.68 9.64
N ALA A 80 -17.26 -8.02 8.37
CA ALA A 80 -16.22 -8.26 7.37
C ALA A 80 -15.42 -7.00 7.06
N TYR A 81 -16.09 -5.85 6.90
CA TYR A 81 -15.43 -4.56 6.70
C TYR A 81 -14.50 -4.20 7.87
N ARG A 82 -14.95 -4.38 9.11
CA ARG A 82 -14.15 -4.07 10.31
C ARG A 82 -12.90 -4.93 10.46
N LYS A 83 -12.87 -6.15 9.91
CA LYS A 83 -11.67 -7.00 9.95
C LYS A 83 -10.46 -6.35 9.28
N TYR A 84 -10.68 -5.52 8.25
CA TYR A 84 -9.62 -4.76 7.58
C TYR A 84 -8.95 -3.69 8.45
N PHE A 85 -9.46 -3.43 9.65
CA PHE A 85 -8.92 -2.46 10.59
C PHE A 85 -8.31 -3.12 11.84
N GLU A 86 -8.38 -4.45 11.96
CA GLU A 86 -7.87 -5.17 13.15
C GLU A 86 -6.36 -5.02 13.32
N TRP A 87 -5.61 -4.90 12.22
CA TRP A 87 -4.17 -4.66 12.23
C TRP A 87 -3.79 -3.42 13.05
N ARG A 88 -4.66 -2.41 13.14
CA ARG A 88 -4.40 -1.16 13.90
C ARG A 88 -4.26 -1.37 15.41
N ARG A 89 -4.63 -2.56 15.92
CA ARG A 89 -4.38 -2.93 17.32
C ARG A 89 -2.90 -3.17 17.61
N ASN A 90 -2.18 -3.71 16.63
CA ASN A 90 -0.80 -4.17 16.79
C ASN A 90 0.21 -3.30 16.03
N TYR A 91 -0.23 -2.56 15.02
CA TYR A 91 0.62 -1.75 14.17
C TYR A 91 0.13 -0.30 14.10
N LYS A 92 1.07 0.61 13.84
CA LYS A 92 0.80 2.02 13.56
C LYS A 92 1.53 2.41 12.29
N VAL A 93 0.92 3.29 11.50
CA VAL A 93 1.59 3.95 10.38
C VAL A 93 2.52 4.99 10.97
N LEU A 94 3.81 4.83 10.73
CA LEU A 94 4.83 5.78 11.15
C LEU A 94 5.38 6.42 9.89
N TYR A 95 5.54 7.73 9.93
CA TYR A 95 6.29 8.43 8.89
C TYR A 95 7.71 8.55 9.43
N LEU A 96 8.68 7.85 8.82
CA LEU A 96 10.10 7.77 9.24
C LEU A 96 10.40 6.66 10.28
N ASP A 97 11.57 6.70 10.94
CA ASP A 97 12.18 5.54 11.64
C ASP A 97 11.45 5.02 12.89
N GLY A 98 10.35 5.67 13.26
CA GLY A 98 9.39 5.16 14.24
C GLY A 98 9.87 5.08 15.69
N ASN A 99 11.15 5.30 15.97
CA ASN A 99 11.74 5.27 17.31
C ASN A 99 11.97 6.68 17.86
N ILE A 100 12.27 7.65 17.00
CA ILE A 100 12.41 9.05 17.40
C ILE A 100 11.65 9.87 16.37
N HIS A 101 10.48 10.37 16.77
CA HIS A 101 9.67 11.25 15.94
C HIS A 101 9.93 12.69 16.40
N ASP A 102 11.01 13.31 15.93
CA ASP A 102 11.11 14.76 16.06
C ASP A 102 10.31 15.42 14.91
N GLN A 103 9.67 16.56 15.19
CA GLN A 103 8.97 17.32 14.16
C GLN A 103 9.93 18.00 13.17
N LEU A 104 11.24 17.95 13.43
CA LEU A 104 12.33 18.57 12.66
C LEU A 104 12.87 17.64 11.54
N GLU A 105 12.57 16.34 11.58
CA GLU A 105 12.94 15.36 10.56
C GLU A 105 12.13 15.56 9.27
N ARG A 106 10.92 16.11 9.41
CA ARG A 106 10.23 16.78 8.32
C ARG A 106 10.83 18.18 8.20
N PRO A 107 11.26 18.67 7.02
CA PRO A 107 10.87 18.14 5.70
C PRO A 107 11.91 17.32 4.87
N TRP A 108 13.18 17.22 5.26
CA TRP A 108 14.26 16.93 4.28
C TRP A 108 15.04 15.63 4.56
N GLY A 109 14.73 14.90 5.64
CA GLY A 109 15.39 13.62 5.95
C GLY A 109 16.87 13.73 6.37
N PHE A 110 17.42 14.95 6.52
CA PHE A 110 18.84 15.13 6.91
C PHE A 110 19.16 14.53 8.28
N CYS A 111 18.28 14.68 9.28
CA CYS A 111 18.48 14.04 10.59
C CYS A 111 18.51 12.51 10.49
N GLN A 112 17.68 11.92 9.62
CA GLN A 112 17.68 10.48 9.37
C GLN A 112 18.97 10.04 8.69
N LEU A 113 19.45 10.79 7.68
CA LEU A 113 20.75 10.55 7.06
C LEU A 113 21.87 10.61 8.11
N CYS A 114 21.88 11.62 8.98
CA CYS A 114 22.84 11.71 10.07
C CYS A 114 22.79 10.46 10.96
N ARG A 115 21.61 10.00 11.40
CA ARG A 115 21.48 8.77 12.20
C ARG A 115 22.08 7.56 11.48
N LEU A 116 21.71 7.33 10.22
CA LEU A 116 22.24 6.23 9.42
C LEU A 116 23.77 6.29 9.30
N LEU A 117 24.35 7.48 9.15
CA LEU A 117 25.81 7.67 9.11
C LEU A 117 26.48 7.32 10.45
N TRP A 118 25.81 7.56 11.57
CA TRP A 118 26.32 7.31 12.92
C TRP A 118 25.99 5.90 13.48
N MET A 119 25.19 5.08 12.79
CA MET A 119 24.90 3.70 13.19
C MET A 119 26.14 2.80 13.21
N ASN A 120 26.24 1.92 14.22
CA ASN A 120 27.30 0.92 14.33
C ASN A 120 26.72 -0.47 14.69
N PRO A 121 26.83 -1.48 13.81
CA PRO A 121 27.42 -1.41 12.47
C PRO A 121 26.54 -0.60 11.52
N ARG A 122 27.17 0.10 10.57
CA ARG A 122 26.43 0.82 9.53
C ARG A 122 25.82 -0.19 8.55
N PRO A 123 24.51 -0.12 8.25
CA PRO A 123 23.92 -0.95 7.21
C PRO A 123 24.55 -0.62 5.85
N LYS A 124 24.90 -1.65 5.08
CA LYS A 124 25.41 -1.53 3.72
C LYS A 124 24.41 -2.17 2.76
N TYR A 125 23.96 -1.40 1.77
CA TYR A 125 23.15 -1.89 0.66
C TYR A 125 23.87 -1.50 -0.64
N MET A 126 24.16 -2.48 -1.49
CA MET A 126 24.78 -2.26 -2.79
C MET A 126 23.90 -2.87 -3.87
N ILE A 127 23.58 -2.07 -4.88
CA ILE A 127 22.98 -2.53 -6.12
C ILE A 127 24.14 -2.73 -7.10
N GLU A 128 24.41 -3.97 -7.47
CA GLU A 128 25.56 -4.31 -8.34
C GLU A 128 25.41 -3.69 -9.73
N ASN A 129 24.22 -3.82 -10.33
CA ASN A 129 23.88 -3.20 -11.61
C ASN A 129 22.59 -2.40 -11.48
N LEU A 130 22.72 -1.08 -11.50
CA LEU A 130 21.58 -0.16 -11.39
C LEU A 130 20.63 -0.29 -12.58
N THR A 131 21.14 -0.48 -13.78
CA THR A 131 20.33 -0.61 -15.01
C THR A 131 19.48 -1.87 -14.97
N ASP A 132 20.08 -3.01 -14.61
CA ASP A 132 19.34 -4.27 -14.50
C ASP A 132 18.32 -4.23 -13.37
N PHE A 133 18.70 -3.67 -12.21
CA PHE A 133 17.78 -3.46 -11.11
C PHE A 133 16.59 -2.60 -11.52
N TRP A 134 16.84 -1.46 -12.18
CA TRP A 134 15.80 -0.54 -12.60
C TRP A 134 14.87 -1.15 -13.65
N ASN A 135 15.42 -1.74 -14.70
CA ASN A 135 14.64 -2.29 -15.81
C ASN A 135 13.77 -3.48 -15.40
N ASN A 136 14.20 -4.27 -14.41
CA ASN A 136 13.44 -5.42 -13.92
C ASN A 136 12.54 -5.07 -12.72
N SER A 137 12.52 -3.81 -12.27
CA SER A 137 11.73 -3.42 -11.11
C SER A 137 10.25 -3.20 -11.44
N CYS A 138 9.92 -2.84 -12.68
CA CYS A 138 8.59 -2.45 -13.10
C CYS A 138 8.00 -3.44 -14.10
N GLU A 139 6.68 -3.63 -14.05
CA GLU A 139 6.00 -4.25 -15.18
C GLU A 139 5.94 -3.32 -16.39
N SER A 140 5.68 -3.90 -17.56
CA SER A 140 5.44 -3.11 -18.76
C SER A 140 4.11 -2.37 -18.68
N SER A 141 4.08 -1.16 -19.22
CA SER A 141 2.90 -0.29 -19.14
C SER A 141 1.65 -0.99 -19.68
N GLY A 142 0.61 -1.05 -18.85
CA GLY A 142 -0.69 -1.60 -19.20
C GLY A 142 -0.78 -3.13 -19.18
N THR A 143 0.27 -3.87 -18.81
CA THR A 143 0.23 -5.35 -18.74
C THR A 143 -0.92 -5.84 -17.87
N LEU A 144 -0.94 -5.48 -16.58
CA LEU A 144 -2.00 -5.92 -15.67
C LEU A 144 -3.39 -5.46 -16.12
N VAL A 145 -3.51 -4.21 -16.55
CA VAL A 145 -4.80 -3.64 -16.97
C VAL A 145 -5.36 -4.39 -18.18
N ASN A 146 -4.50 -4.72 -19.15
CA ASN A 146 -4.91 -5.45 -20.34
C ASN A 146 -5.31 -6.89 -20.01
N GLU A 147 -4.60 -7.57 -19.10
CA GLU A 147 -4.94 -8.91 -18.61
C GLU A 147 -6.35 -8.91 -18.00
N ILE A 148 -6.59 -8.03 -17.04
CA ILE A 148 -7.90 -7.90 -16.37
C ILE A 148 -9.03 -7.59 -17.37
N LEU A 149 -8.78 -6.69 -18.33
CA LEU A 149 -9.79 -6.32 -19.34
C LEU A 149 -10.03 -7.41 -20.40
N GLN A 150 -9.09 -8.33 -20.60
CA GLN A 150 -9.31 -9.49 -21.46
C GLN A 150 -10.16 -10.54 -20.77
N GLU A 151 -9.95 -10.76 -19.47
CA GLU A 151 -10.72 -11.70 -18.66
C GLU A 151 -12.19 -11.30 -18.54
N GLU A 152 -12.51 -9.99 -18.57
CA GLU A 152 -13.89 -9.47 -18.61
C GLU A 152 -14.65 -9.75 -19.93
N LYS A 153 -13.95 -10.12 -21.01
CA LYS A 153 -14.57 -10.35 -22.33
C LYS A 153 -14.92 -11.82 -22.59
N ASN A 154 -14.45 -12.73 -21.74
CA ASN A 154 -14.66 -14.18 -21.85
C ASN A 154 -15.77 -14.65 -20.90
#